data_AF-A0A916D604-F1
#
_entry.id   AF-A0A916D604-F1
#
_cell.length_a   1.000
_cell.length_b   1.000
_cell.length_c   1.000
_cell.angle_alpha   90.00
_cell.angle_beta   90.00
_cell.angle_gamma   90.00
#
_symmetry.space_group_name_H-M   'P 1'
#
loop_
_entity.id
_entity.type
_entity.pdbx_description
1 polymer ?
#
loop_
_entity_poly.entity_id
_entity_poly.type
_entity_poly.pdbx_seq_one_letter_code
_entity_poly.pdbx_strand_id
1 'polypeptide(L)'
;MGGAKHWQIVLLVAALVALPVSFFWQCSTQETPLLASEFNLVDIKTGELIVAKKPSGKSVYLPAKNPETGEPTYFPAIQQEGKWFVESRFLGTARDTLSGASAAAMDLKTGEMRTITQTPVAKDIFK
;
A
#
# COMPACT_ATOMS: atom_id res chain seq x y z
N MET A 1 -32.74 26.49 47.86
CA MET A 1 -32.11 26.27 46.54
C MET A 1 -30.60 26.35 46.74
N GLY A 2 -29.90 25.22 46.75
CA GLY A 2 -28.44 25.19 46.95
C GLY A 2 -27.73 25.57 45.65
N GLY A 3 -27.02 26.70 45.65
CA GLY A 3 -26.22 27.14 44.51
C GLY A 3 -25.07 26.16 44.21
N ALA A 4 -24.60 26.15 42.97
CA ALA A 4 -23.43 25.36 42.57
C ALA A 4 -22.21 25.77 43.41
N LYS A 5 -21.47 24.77 43.91
CA LYS A 5 -20.24 25.04 44.67
C LYS A 5 -19.17 25.55 43.71
N HIS A 6 -18.36 26.53 44.13
CA HIS A 6 -17.32 27.17 43.31
C HIS A 6 -16.40 26.16 42.58
N TRP A 7 -16.04 25.03 43.21
CA TRP A 7 -15.21 24.00 42.58
C TRP A 7 -15.90 23.30 41.39
N GLN A 8 -17.23 23.17 41.40
CA GLN A 8 -17.99 22.58 40.30
C GLN A 8 -17.96 23.50 39.07
N ILE A 9 -17.99 24.82 39.29
CA ILE A 9 -17.86 25.82 38.22
C ILE A 9 -16.47 25.70 37.58
N VAL A 10 -15.41 25.56 38.39
CA VAL A 10 -14.04 25.40 37.89
C VAL A 10 -13.91 24.13 37.02
N LEU A 11 -14.46 23.00 37.47
CA LEU A 11 -14.41 21.76 36.68
C LEU A 11 -15.21 21.87 35.38
N LEU A 12 -16.34 22.57 35.41
CA LEU A 12 -17.17 22.75 34.22
C LEU A 12 -16.44 23.62 33.19
N VAL A 13 -15.76 24.68 33.61
CA VAL A 13 -14.92 25.50 32.73
C VAL A 13 -13.73 24.71 32.20
N ALA A 14 -13.05 23.93 33.04
CA ALA A 14 -11.92 23.09 32.63
C ALA A 14 -12.34 22.05 31.56
N ALA A 15 -13.49 21.39 31.76
CA ALA A 15 -14.03 20.44 30.77
C ALA A 15 -14.39 21.12 29.45
N LEU A 16 -14.97 22.33 29.52
CA LEU A 16 -15.39 23.10 28.35
C LEU A 16 -14.20 23.62 27.53
N VAL A 17 -13.02 23.79 28.15
CA VAL A 17 -11.76 24.14 27.47
C VAL A 17 -11.01 22.89 26.99
N ALA A 18 -11.02 21.80 27.77
CA ALA A 18 -10.31 20.58 27.41
C ALA A 18 -10.85 19.93 26.13
N LEU A 19 -12.17 19.98 25.90
CA LEU A 19 -12.82 19.46 24.70
C LEU A 19 -12.31 20.12 23.40
N PRO A 20 -12.39 21.46 23.22
CA PRO A 20 -11.93 22.11 22.01
C PRO A 20 -10.42 21.99 21.81
N VAL A 21 -9.62 22.02 22.89
CA VAL A 21 -8.17 21.79 22.79
C VAL A 21 -7.86 20.39 22.27
N SER A 22 -8.52 19.37 22.81
CA SER A 22 -8.33 17.97 22.37
C SER A 22 -8.76 17.78 20.92
N PHE A 23 -9.88 18.39 20.53
CA PHE A 23 -10.37 18.34 19.15
C PHE A 23 -9.38 19.01 18.18
N PHE A 24 -8.90 20.21 18.52
CA PHE A 24 -7.95 20.94 17.69
C PHE A 24 -6.61 20.19 17.57
N TRP A 25 -6.14 19.63 18.69
CA TRP A 25 -4.94 18.79 18.71
C TRP A 25 -5.10 17.58 17.79
N GLN A 26 -6.21 16.85 17.88
CA GLN A 26 -6.48 15.68 17.06
C GLN A 26 -6.54 16.01 15.57
N CYS A 27 -7.13 17.15 15.19
CA CYS A 27 -7.17 17.60 13.81
C CYS A 27 -5.78 18.05 13.31
N SER A 28 -4.98 18.71 14.16
CA SER A 28 -3.65 19.20 13.78
C SER A 28 -2.58 18.10 13.68
N THR A 29 -2.76 16.98 14.39
CA THR A 29 -1.82 15.86 14.39
C THR A 29 -2.13 14.82 13.30
N GLN A 30 -3.06 15.11 12.38
CA GLN A 30 -3.23 14.24 11.22
C GLN A 30 -2.04 14.44 10.29
N GLU A 31 -1.02 13.62 10.46
CA GLU A 31 -0.04 13.35 9.43
C GLU A 31 -0.81 12.95 8.17
N THR A 32 -0.76 13.79 7.13
CA THR A 32 -1.34 13.47 5.83
C THR A 32 -0.84 12.09 5.43
N PRO A 33 -1.72 11.14 5.04
CA PRO A 33 -1.25 9.84 4.60
C PRO A 33 -0.28 10.07 3.44
N LEU A 34 1.01 9.82 3.68
CA LEU A 34 2.05 9.84 2.67
C LEU A 34 1.72 8.73 1.69
N LEU A 35 0.94 9.08 0.68
CA LEU A 35 0.66 8.21 -0.45
C LEU A 35 2.00 7.85 -1.06
N ALA A 36 2.33 6.55 -1.05
CA ALA A 36 3.56 6.06 -1.64
C ALA A 36 3.68 6.59 -3.08
N SER A 37 4.77 7.31 -3.35
CA SER A 37 5.10 7.84 -4.68
C SER A 37 5.58 6.73 -5.62
N GLU A 38 5.88 5.57 -5.08
CA GLU A 38 6.51 4.44 -5.76
C GLU A 38 5.87 3.12 -5.32
N PHE A 39 5.79 2.18 -6.25
CA PHE A 39 5.29 0.83 -6.03
C PHE A 39 6.36 -0.18 -6.43
N ASN A 40 6.61 -1.16 -5.56
CA ASN A 40 7.37 -2.35 -5.93
C ASN A 40 6.43 -3.29 -6.69
N LEU A 41 6.81 -3.63 -7.92
CA LEU A 41 6.07 -4.57 -8.75
C LEU A 41 6.99 -5.73 -9.14
N VAL A 42 6.40 -6.89 -9.38
CA VAL A 42 7.09 -8.08 -9.87
C VAL A 42 6.36 -8.63 -11.08
N ASP A 43 7.10 -8.99 -12.12
CA ASP A 43 6.54 -9.77 -13.21
C ASP A 43 6.37 -11.23 -12.75
N ILE A 44 5.13 -11.71 -12.69
CA ILE A 44 4.83 -13.07 -12.19
C ILE A 44 5.29 -14.20 -13.12
N LYS A 45 5.57 -13.91 -14.39
CA LYS A 45 6.11 -14.87 -15.36
C LYS A 45 7.63 -14.92 -15.28
N THR A 46 8.29 -13.76 -15.28
CA THR A 46 9.77 -13.72 -15.38
C THR A 46 10.48 -13.60 -14.03
N GLY A 47 9.81 -13.06 -13.01
CA GLY A 47 10.43 -12.75 -11.73
C GLY A 47 11.25 -11.46 -11.73
N GLU A 48 11.08 -10.61 -12.74
CA GLU A 48 11.68 -9.26 -12.80
C GLU A 48 11.05 -8.37 -11.72
N LEU A 49 11.87 -7.80 -10.83
CA LEU A 49 11.44 -6.81 -9.85
C LEU A 49 11.66 -5.39 -10.37
N ILE A 50 10.65 -4.56 -10.29
CA ILE A 50 10.72 -3.16 -10.69
C ILE A 50 10.15 -2.24 -9.62
N VAL A 51 10.67 -1.01 -9.57
CA VAL A 51 10.01 0.10 -8.87
C VAL A 51 9.39 1.01 -9.92
N ALA A 52 8.07 1.17 -9.86
CA ALA A 52 7.33 2.07 -10.72
C ALA A 52 6.86 3.30 -9.96
N LYS A 53 7.06 4.49 -10.52
CA LYS A 53 6.54 5.73 -9.95
C LYS A 53 5.05 5.86 -10.22
N LYS A 54 4.29 6.31 -9.22
CA LYS A 54 2.88 6.64 -9.40
C LYS A 54 2.76 7.86 -10.33
N PRO A 55 2.04 7.76 -11.47
CA PRO A 55 1.76 8.94 -12.30
C PRO A 55 0.94 9.97 -11.52
N SER A 56 1.36 11.23 -11.57
CA SER A 56 0.68 12.33 -10.89
C SER A 56 -0.72 12.56 -11.49
N GLY A 57 -1.74 12.63 -10.63
CA GLY A 57 -3.11 12.96 -11.06
C GLY A 57 -3.84 11.85 -11.83
N LYS A 58 -3.29 10.63 -11.89
CA LYS A 58 -3.95 9.47 -12.53
C LYS A 58 -4.12 8.31 -11.56
N SER A 59 -5.23 7.60 -11.70
CA SER A 59 -5.42 6.30 -11.05
C SER A 59 -4.58 5.25 -11.75
N VAL A 60 -3.97 4.37 -10.96
CA VAL A 60 -3.19 3.23 -11.47
C VAL A 60 -4.04 1.98 -11.30
N TYR A 61 -4.18 1.21 -12.37
CA TYR A 61 -4.79 -0.12 -12.33
C TYR A 61 -3.72 -1.17 -12.06
N LEU A 62 -3.95 -2.00 -11.06
CA LEU A 62 -3.10 -3.12 -10.68
C LEU A 62 -3.93 -4.41 -10.79
N PRO A 63 -3.39 -5.52 -11.30
CA PRO A 63 -2.04 -5.66 -11.87
C PRO A 63 -1.81 -4.79 -13.11
N ALA A 64 -0.57 -4.29 -13.25
CA ALA A 64 -0.17 -3.45 -14.37
C ALA A 64 0.22 -4.33 -15.58
N LYS A 65 0.08 -3.75 -16.78
CA LYS A 65 0.51 -4.39 -18.01
C LYS A 65 2.01 -4.34 -18.16
N ASN A 66 2.61 -5.45 -18.57
CA ASN A 66 3.97 -5.43 -19.06
C ASN A 66 3.99 -4.76 -20.44
N PRO A 67 4.77 -3.68 -20.64
CA PRO A 67 4.79 -2.96 -21.91
C PRO A 67 5.43 -3.77 -23.05
N GLU A 68 6.20 -4.81 -22.74
CA GLU A 68 6.85 -5.69 -23.72
C GLU A 68 5.89 -6.76 -24.23
N THR A 69 5.06 -7.34 -23.35
CA THR A 69 4.13 -8.43 -23.71
C THR A 69 2.68 -7.97 -23.90
N GLY A 70 2.31 -6.81 -23.35
CA GLY A 70 0.94 -6.29 -23.31
C GLY A 70 0.02 -6.98 -22.29
N GLU A 71 0.51 -7.99 -21.58
CA GLU A 71 -0.26 -8.79 -20.62
C GLU A 71 -0.20 -8.19 -19.21
N PRO A 72 -1.23 -8.39 -18.37
CA PRO A 72 -1.26 -7.88 -16.99
C PRO A 72 -0.40 -8.76 -16.06
N THR A 73 0.93 -8.73 -16.21
CA THR A 73 1.86 -9.59 -15.45
C THR A 73 2.61 -8.88 -14.34
N TYR A 74 2.54 -7.55 -14.23
CA TYR A 74 3.19 -6.81 -13.14
C TYR A 74 2.27 -6.68 -11.93
N PHE A 75 2.60 -7.40 -10.85
CA PHE A 75 1.82 -7.44 -9.62
C PHE A 75 2.54 -6.73 -8.47
N PRO A 76 1.81 -6.10 -7.54
CA PRO A 76 2.40 -5.52 -6.34
C PRO A 76 3.14 -6.57 -5.51
N ALA A 77 4.37 -6.22 -5.11
CA ALA A 77 5.25 -7.11 -4.37
C ALA A 77 5.69 -6.49 -3.04
N ILE A 78 5.73 -7.30 -1.99
CA ILE A 78 6.20 -6.93 -0.66
C ILE A 78 7.42 -7.80 -0.34
N GLN A 79 8.44 -7.18 0.25
CA GLN A 79 9.57 -7.91 0.79
C GLN A 79 9.28 -8.30 2.26
N GLN A 80 9.38 -9.59 2.56
CA GLN A 80 9.26 -10.14 3.92
C GLN A 80 10.43 -11.08 4.15
N GLU A 81 11.18 -10.88 5.23
CA GLU A 81 12.31 -11.77 5.61
C GLU A 81 13.34 -12.00 4.47
N GLY A 82 13.59 -10.98 3.65
CA GLY A 82 14.51 -11.06 2.51
C GLY A 82 13.96 -11.77 1.27
N LYS A 83 12.71 -12.26 1.33
CA LYS A 83 11.99 -12.87 0.20
C LYS A 83 10.93 -11.92 -0.34
N TRP A 84 10.62 -12.06 -1.62
CA TRP A 84 9.60 -11.26 -2.29
C TRP A 84 8.31 -12.06 -2.43
N PHE A 85 7.19 -11.43 -2.11
CA PHE A 85 5.86 -12.03 -2.18
C PHE A 85 4.93 -11.11 -2.96
N VAL A 86 4.07 -11.69 -3.79
CA VAL A 86 2.93 -10.95 -4.34
C VAL A 86 1.97 -10.62 -3.20
N GLU A 87 1.46 -9.38 -3.20
CA GLU A 87 0.48 -8.95 -2.22
C GLU A 87 -0.72 -9.90 -2.14
N SER A 88 -1.09 -10.31 -0.92
CA SER A 88 -2.10 -11.34 -0.68
C SER A 88 -3.43 -11.07 -1.39
N ARG A 89 -3.82 -9.78 -1.50
CA ARG A 89 -5.06 -9.35 -2.17
C ARG A 89 -5.09 -9.67 -3.67
N PHE A 90 -3.92 -9.82 -4.31
CA PHE A 90 -3.80 -10.09 -5.74
C PHE A 90 -3.45 -11.56 -6.06
N LEU A 91 -3.24 -12.42 -5.05
CA LEU A 91 -2.88 -13.83 -5.27
C LEU A 91 -3.94 -14.59 -6.07
N GLY A 92 -5.22 -14.31 -5.85
CA GLY A 92 -6.30 -14.91 -6.64
C GLY A 92 -6.16 -14.58 -8.12
N THR A 93 -6.05 -13.29 -8.44
CA THR A 93 -5.85 -12.81 -9.82
C THR A 93 -4.56 -13.32 -10.43
N ALA A 94 -3.47 -13.40 -9.66
CA ALA A 94 -2.19 -13.92 -10.13
C ALA A 94 -2.28 -15.42 -10.49
N ARG A 95 -3.00 -16.22 -9.69
CA ARG A 95 -3.29 -17.63 -10.00
C ARG A 95 -4.12 -17.78 -11.27
N ASP A 96 -5.16 -16.97 -11.43
CA ASP A 96 -6.01 -17.00 -12.63
C ASP A 96 -5.19 -16.63 -13.88
N THR A 97 -4.34 -15.62 -13.77
CA THR A 97 -3.45 -15.16 -14.85
C THR A 97 -2.41 -16.22 -15.23
N LEU A 98 -1.96 -17.03 -14.27
CA LEU A 98 -0.98 -18.10 -14.48
C LEU A 98 -1.60 -19.47 -14.77
N SER A 99 -2.92 -19.62 -14.68
CA SER A 99 -3.62 -20.91 -14.83
C SER A 99 -3.43 -21.60 -16.19
N GLY A 100 -2.76 -20.95 -17.15
CA GLY A 100 -2.30 -21.54 -18.42
C GLY A 100 -0.80 -21.36 -18.74
N ALA A 101 0.03 -20.87 -17.82
CA ALA A 101 1.45 -20.56 -18.06
C ALA A 101 2.37 -21.59 -17.37
N SER A 102 3.24 -22.27 -18.13
CA SER A 102 4.11 -23.35 -17.62
C SER A 102 5.39 -22.87 -16.92
N ALA A 103 5.69 -21.56 -16.94
CA ALA A 103 6.90 -20.99 -16.37
C ALA A 103 6.56 -19.81 -15.44
N ALA A 104 5.87 -20.09 -14.34
CA ALA A 104 5.64 -19.07 -13.31
C ALA A 104 6.89 -18.91 -12.45
N ALA A 105 7.37 -17.68 -12.32
CA ALA A 105 8.37 -17.32 -11.31
C ALA A 105 7.76 -17.30 -9.89
N MET A 106 6.44 -17.39 -9.76
CA MET A 106 5.69 -17.37 -8.50
C MET A 106 5.30 -18.78 -8.03
N ASP A 107 5.48 -19.06 -6.74
CA ASP A 107 4.81 -20.17 -6.07
C ASP A 107 3.31 -19.86 -5.92
N LEU A 108 2.46 -20.61 -6.63
CA LEU A 108 1.02 -20.37 -6.65
C LEU A 108 0.34 -20.55 -5.28
N LYS A 109 0.92 -21.34 -4.37
CA LYS A 109 0.33 -21.57 -3.04
C LYS A 109 0.62 -20.40 -2.11
N THR A 110 1.88 -19.97 -2.05
CA THR A 110 2.35 -18.98 -1.06
C THR A 110 2.42 -17.56 -1.60
N GLY A 111 2.50 -17.37 -2.92
CA GLY A 111 2.78 -16.08 -3.54
C GLY A 111 4.26 -15.70 -3.54
N GLU A 112 5.14 -16.60 -3.09
CA GLU A 112 6.59 -16.37 -3.05
C GLU A 112 7.17 -16.28 -4.47
N MET A 113 8.01 -15.28 -4.71
CA MET A 113 8.62 -15.01 -6.00
C MET A 113 10.06 -15.55 -6.06
N ARG A 114 10.35 -16.32 -7.10
CA ARG A 114 11.70 -16.62 -7.58
C ARG A 114 12.17 -15.45 -8.42
N THR A 115 12.80 -14.49 -7.76
CA THR A 115 13.24 -13.24 -8.40
C THR A 115 14.60 -13.41 -9.08
N ILE A 116 14.78 -12.74 -10.22
CA ILE A 116 16.08 -12.73 -10.92
C ILE A 116 17.07 -11.81 -10.19
N THR A 117 16.56 -10.72 -9.63
CA THR A 117 17.31 -9.71 -8.89
C THR A 117 16.72 -9.56 -7.49
N GLN A 118 17.56 -9.28 -6.49
CA GLN A 118 17.06 -9.02 -5.12
C GLN A 118 16.62 -7.57 -4.90
N THR A 119 17.17 -6.65 -5.70
CA THR A 119 16.83 -5.23 -5.69
C THR A 119 15.95 -4.89 -6.88
N PRO A 120 14.81 -4.20 -6.67
CA PRO A 120 13.98 -3.74 -7.76
C PRO A 120 14.69 -2.67 -8.60
N VAL A 121 14.48 -2.71 -9.92
CA VAL A 121 15.04 -1.73 -10.86
C VAL A 121 13.99 -0.66 -11.16
N ALA A 122 14.37 0.62 -11.11
CA ALA A 122 13.44 1.70 -11.46
C ALA A 122 13.02 1.59 -12.93
N LYS A 123 11.72 1.40 -13.19
CA LYS A 123 11.14 1.28 -14.54
C LYS A 123 9.83 2.06 -14.61
N ASP A 124 9.71 2.93 -15.60
CA ASP A 124 8.47 3.66 -15.88
C ASP A 124 7.59 2.84 -16.83
N ILE A 125 6.53 2.27 -16.29
CA ILE A 125 5.59 1.39 -17.01
C ILE A 125 4.23 2.05 -17.28
N PHE A 126 3.99 3.28 -16.81
CA PHE A 126 2.67 3.93 -16.85
C PHE A 126 2.56 5.05 -17.91
N LYS A 127 3.29 4.89 -19.02
CA LYS A 127 3.31 5.87 -20.12
C LYS A 127 2.00 5.94 -20.91
#